data_AF-A0A352NI34-F1
#
_entry.id   AF-A0A352NI34-F1
#
_cell.length_a   1.000
_cell.length_b   1.000
_cell.length_c   1.000
_cell.angle_alpha   90.00
_cell.angle_beta   90.00
_cell.angle_gamma   90.00
#
_symmetry.space_group_name_H-M   'P 1'
#
loop_
_entity.id
_entity.type
_entity.pdbx_description
1 polymer ?
#
loop_
_entity_poly.entity_id
_entity_poly.type
_entity_poly.pdbx_seq_one_letter_code
_entity_poly.pdbx_strand_id
1 'polypeptide(L)' 'MIVAIAINTIIEWLDGCEGTNRLERVLWIDAKGKETVVLELFNPKALPVWKDVAEIEKAFSDGLAIKRISESIYHPSSA' A
#
# COMPACT_ATOMS: atom_id res chain seq x y z
N MET A 1 10.15 14.49 0.04
CA MET A 1 8.73 14.52 -0.38
C MET A 1 8.00 13.55 0.53
N ILE A 2 6.98 13.97 1.28
CA ILE A 2 6.26 13.06 2.20
C ILE A 2 5.16 12.38 1.40
N VAL A 3 5.21 11.05 1.31
CA VAL A 3 4.18 10.25 0.61
C VAL A 3 3.12 9.86 1.63
N ALA A 4 2.00 10.58 1.66
CA ALA A 4 0.92 10.28 2.59
C ALA A 4 0.27 8.92 2.30
N ILE A 5 0.16 8.06 3.31
CA ILE A 5 -0.52 6.76 3.23
C ILE A 5 -1.97 6.93 3.69
N ALA A 6 -2.90 6.34 2.95
CA ALA A 6 -4.33 6.33 3.28
C ALA A 6 -4.92 4.92 3.16
N ILE A 7 -6.07 4.68 3.79
CA ILE A 7 -6.84 3.45 3.59
C ILE A 7 -7.10 3.23 2.09
N ASN A 8 -7.02 1.96 1.66
CA ASN A 8 -7.04 1.52 0.26
C ASN A 8 -5.84 1.91 -0.60
N THR A 9 -4.81 2.55 -0.03
CA THR A 9 -3.52 2.69 -0.74
C THR A 9 -2.96 1.30 -1.06
N ILE A 10 -2.50 1.12 -2.29
CA ILE A 10 -1.74 -0.06 -2.69
C ILE A 10 -0.26 0.28 -2.64
N ILE A 11 0.50 -0.53 -1.92
CA ILE A 11 1.95 -0.46 -1.79
C ILE A 11 2.52 -1.56 -2.65
N GLU A 12 3.33 -1.19 -3.63
CA GLU A 12 4.15 -2.13 -4.38
C GLU A 12 5.56 -2.13 -3.81
N TRP A 13 6.01 -3.26 -3.30
CA TRP A 13 7.39 -3.46 -2.89
C TRP A 13 8.24 -3.84 -4.11
N LEU A 14 9.43 -3.26 -4.19
CA LEU A 14 10.39 -3.45 -5.29
C LEU A 14 11.51 -4.39 -4.84
N ASP A 15 11.13 -5.55 -4.32
CA ASP A 15 11.98 -6.52 -3.64
C ASP A 15 12.88 -7.31 -4.61
N GLY A 16 13.66 -6.61 -5.44
CA GLY A 16 14.97 -6.97 -6.01
C GLY A 16 15.12 -8.25 -6.85
N CYS A 17 14.17 -9.17 -6.78
CA CYS A 17 14.13 -10.43 -7.51
C CYS A 17 13.28 -10.24 -8.75
N GLU A 18 13.82 -10.62 -9.90
CA GLU A 18 13.11 -10.55 -11.17
C GLU A 18 11.78 -11.33 -11.09
N GLY A 19 10.66 -10.62 -11.23
CA GLY A 19 9.40 -11.20 -11.68
C GLY A 19 8.21 -11.18 -10.72
N THR A 20 8.36 -10.81 -9.44
CA THR A 20 7.21 -10.73 -8.52
C THR A 20 7.33 -9.58 -7.54
N ASN A 21 6.83 -8.40 -7.94
CA ASN A 21 6.65 -7.30 -6.99
C ASN A 21 5.51 -7.65 -6.03
N ARG A 22 5.76 -7.59 -4.73
CA ARG A 22 4.73 -7.84 -3.71
C ARG A 22 3.80 -6.64 -3.62
N LEU A 23 2.50 -6.84 -3.88
CA LEU A 23 1.47 -5.82 -3.65
C LEU A 23 0.76 -6.02 -2.32
N GLU A 24 0.69 -4.96 -1.53
CA GLU A 24 -0.06 -4.92 -0.28
C GLU A 24 -1.10 -3.78 -0.31
N ARG A 25 -2.29 -3.99 0.27
CA ARG A 25 -3.30 -2.96 0.45
C ARG A 25 -3.41 -2.55 1.91
N VAL A 26 -3.41 -1.25 2.16
CA VAL A 26 -3.70 -0.66 3.47
C VAL A 26 -5.18 -0.82 3.79
N LEU A 27 -5.48 -1.54 4.86
CA LEU A 27 -6.86 -1.79 5.33
C LEU A 27 -7.29 -0.82 6.43
N TRP A 28 -6.34 -0.36 7.24
CA TRP A 28 -6.61 0.49 8.40
C TRP A 28 -5.35 1.25 8.78
N ILE A 29 -5.52 2.47 9.30
CA ILE A 29 -4.45 3.30 9.86
C ILE A 29 -4.93 3.83 11.21
N ASP A 30 -4.03 3.88 12.20
CA ASP A 30 -4.36 4.42 13.51
C ASP A 30 -4.60 5.94 13.49
N ALA A 31 -5.23 6.46 14.53
CA ALA A 31 -5.57 7.88 14.61
C ALA A 31 -4.33 8.80 14.65
N LYS A 32 -3.14 8.26 14.93
CA LYS A 32 -1.87 9.01 15.00
C LYS A 32 -1.02 8.88 13.74
N GLY A 33 -1.42 8.05 12.77
CA GLY A 33 -0.64 7.75 11.56
C GLY A 33 0.67 7.01 11.83
N LYS A 34 0.77 6.23 12.91
CA LYS A 34 1.97 5.47 13.29
C LYS A 34 1.89 4.01 12.89
N GLU A 35 0.71 3.42 12.95
CA GLU A 35 0.50 1.99 12.71
C GLU A 35 -0.53 1.79 11.61
N THR A 36 -0.29 0.79 10.77
CA THR A 36 -1.21 0.40 9.71
C THR A 36 -1.36 -1.11 9.68
N VAL A 37 -2.53 -1.56 9.23
CA VAL A 37 -2.76 -2.96 8.87
C VAL A 37 -2.75 -3.06 7.35
N VAL A 38 -1.96 -4.00 6.82
CA VAL A 38 -1.85 -4.27 5.39
C VAL A 38 -2.21 -5.72 5.08
N LEU A 39 -2.61 -5.97 3.83
CA LEU A 39 -2.90 -7.31 3.32
C LEU A 39 -2.25 -7.51 1.95
N GLU A 40 -1.52 -8.61 1.77
CA GLU A 40 -0.95 -8.99 0.48
C GLU A 40 -2.07 -9.40 -0.51
N LEU A 41 -2.07 -8.81 -1.71
CA LEU A 41 -3.20 -8.91 -2.66
C LEU A 41 -3.22 -10.19 -3.49
N PHE A 42 -2.05 -10.78 -3.78
CA PHE A 42 -1.95 -11.95 -4.68
C PHE A 42 -1.67 -13.27 -3.97
N ASN A 43 -1.64 -13.22 -2.63
CA ASN A 43 -1.53 -14.41 -1.81
C ASN A 43 -2.92 -14.70 -1.19
N PRO A 44 -3.66 -15.70 -1.68
CA PRO A 44 -5.03 -15.96 -1.23
C PRO A 44 -5.11 -16.48 0.22
N LYS A 45 -3.97 -16.81 0.83
CA LYS A 45 -3.86 -17.23 2.22
C LYS A 45 -3.24 -16.15 3.11
N ALA A 46 -2.99 -14.95 2.57
CA ALA A 46 -2.42 -13.87 3.36
C ALA A 46 -3.37 -13.47 4.48
N LEU A 47 -2.79 -13.28 5.65
CA LEU A 47 -3.47 -12.67 6.79
C LEU A 47 -3.08 -11.20 6.86
N PRO A 48 -3.93 -10.34 7.45
CA PRO A 48 -3.56 -8.96 7.72
C PRO A 48 -2.33 -8.88 8.64
N VAL A 49 -1.42 -7.96 8.34
CA VAL A 49 -0.17 -7.76 9.08
C VAL A 49 -0.09 -6.31 9.56
N TRP A 50 0.33 -6.14 10.81
CA TRP A 50 0.65 -4.83 11.40
C TRP A 50 2.01 -4.34 10.91
N LYS A 51 2.09 -3.06 10.54
CA LYS A 51 3.34 -2.40 10.13
C LYS A 51 3.42 -0.99 10.70
N ASP A 52 4.66 -0.53 10.90
CA ASP A 52 4.95 0.86 11.21
C ASP A 52 4.84 1.70 9.92
N VAL A 53 4.13 2.81 9.99
CA VAL A 53 3.96 3.74 8.86
C VAL A 53 5.30 4.35 8.44
N ALA A 54 6.18 4.66 9.39
CA ALA A 54 7.49 5.24 9.12
C ALA A 54 8.40 4.29 8.32
N GLU A 55 8.29 2.98 8.51
CA GLU A 55 9.03 1.99 7.70
C GLU A 55 8.58 2.03 6.24
N ILE A 56 7.28 2.17 6.00
CA ILE A 56 6.72 2.24 4.65
C ILE A 56 7.08 3.58 3.99
N GLU A 57 6.97 4.69 4.72
CA GLU A 57 7.38 6.02 4.24
C GLU A 57 8.88 6.08 3.92
N LYS A 58 9.71 5.43 4.74
CA LYS A 58 11.14 5.26 4.47
C LYS A 58 11.36 4.42 3.21
N ALA A 59 10.64 3.32 3.03
CA ALA A 59 10.73 2.50 1.82
C ALA A 59 10.35 3.29 0.55
N PHE A 60 9.34 4.16 0.61
CA PHE A 60 9.05 5.08 -0.50
C PHE A 60 10.19 6.06 -0.76
N SER A 61 10.77 6.63 0.30
CA SER A 61 11.87 7.58 0.20
C SER A 61 13.15 6.95 -0.38
N ASP A 62 13.40 5.69 -0.03
CA ASP A 62 14.57 4.92 -0.48
C ASP A 62 14.35 4.29 -1.87
N GLY A 63 13.17 4.43 -2.48
CA GLY A 63 12.84 3.81 -3.76
C GLY A 63 12.67 2.29 -3.69
N LEU A 64 12.43 1.74 -2.50
CA LEU A 64 12.17 0.31 -2.26
C LEU A 64 10.68 -0.04 -2.34
N ALA A 65 9.81 0.97 -2.42
CA ALA A 65 8.39 0.81 -2.63
C ALA A 65 7.82 1.93 -3.50
N ILE A 66 6.67 1.69 -4.12
CA ILE A 66 5.92 2.66 -4.91
C ILE A 66 4.46 2.68 -4.43
N LYS A 67 3.92 3.87 -4.26
CA LYS A 67 2.50 4.08 -4.01
C LYS A 67 1.72 3.93 -5.31
N ARG A 68 0.83 2.93 -5.39
CA ARG A 68 -0.13 2.76 -6.48
C ARG A 68 -1.47 3.39 -6.08
N ILE A 69 -1.93 4.34 -6.89
CA ILE A 69 -3.24 4.96 -6.73
C ILE A 69 -4.24 4.09 -7.50
N SER A 70 -5.26 3.60 -6.81
CA SER A 70 -6.45 3.09 -7.48
C SER A 70 -7.16 4.29 -8.09
N GLU A 71 -7.03 4.52 -9.40
CA GLU A 71 -7.98 5.40 -10.09
C GLU A 71 -9.38 4.82 -9.88
N SER A 72 -10.22 5.52 -9.12
CA SER A 72 -11.65 5.28 -9.19
C SER A 72 -12.07 5.70 -10.59
N ILE A 73 -12.36 4.75 -11.46
CA ILE A 73 -12.97 5.04 -12.75
C ILE A 73 -14.39 5.51 -12.44
N TYR A 74 -14.57 6.81 -12.25
CA TYR A 74 -15.88 7.43 -12.18
C TYR A 74 -16.58 7.12 -13.50
N HIS A 75 -17.50 6.16 -13.49
CA HIS A 75 -18.46 6.00 -14.56
C HIS A 75 -19.60 6.97 -14.21
N PRO A 76 -19.72 8.14 -14.86
CA PRO A 76 -20.96 8.88 -14.76
C PRO A 76 -22.05 7.94 -15.26
N SER A 77 -22.98 7.58 -14.37
CA SER A 77 -24.18 6.87 -14.75
C SER A 77 -24.87 7.71 -15.82
N SER A 78 -24.88 7.23 -17.05
CA SER A 78 -25.64 7.82 -18.15
C SER A 78 -27.10 7.93 -17.70
N ALA A 79 -27.56 9.16 -17.53
CA ALA A 79 -28.96 9.49 -17.29
C ALA A 79 -29.78 9.27 -18.56
#